data_AF-A0A7S3N7D7-F1
#
_entry.id   AF-A0A7S3N7D7-F1
#
_cell.length_a   1.000
_cell.length_b   1.000
_cell.length_c   1.000
_cell.angle_alpha   90.00
_cell.angle_beta   90.00
_cell.angle_gamma   90.00
#
_symmetry.space_group_name_H-M   'P 1'
#
loop_
_entity.id
_entity.type
_entity.pdbx_description
1 polymer ?
#
loop_
_entity_poly.entity_id
_entity_poly.type
_entity_poly.pdbx_seq_one_letter_code
_entity_poly.pdbx_strand_id
1 'polypeptide(L)'
;MSEPSEEKEINTKFKVKVSDLVDLVETYRNRKFDEDLKVLKGDYGGVEGIAEKLFSDVKNGLTPNDIEERDLVFGSNAKDPPKRSSFCKLMLQALDDLMLKVLIVAALISLIISMIFEGDHREIAWVEGAAILVAVFVVSFVTAYNDYTKEAQFIKLNAYNDAQNNVHVMREGKRELINFDDLKVGDVVEVEVGMAIPTDAILIRGTGVTTDESAMTGESIELKKETLEMCEQRLEEKVEEEKFSKANHERSNHDLPSPILVSGTQIQTGEGWFLVIVVGKHSCLGKIMAKLSTKIEQTPLQIKLEEIATDIGKLGMIAAAITVLVLFIRFFVEQGIEGFDWKSDVGSYLQSWFGYIIIGVTIVVVAVPEGLPLAVMISLAYSVRKMLADKNFVKRLAAC
;
A
#
# COMPACT_ATOMS: atom_id res chain seq x y z
N MET A 1 -1.34 -2.76 -24.53
CA MET A 1 -1.84 -4.15 -24.58
C MET A 1 -0.70 -4.99 -25.09
N SER A 2 0.08 -5.53 -24.16
CA SER A 2 1.23 -6.39 -24.43
C SER A 2 1.34 -7.30 -23.23
N GLU A 3 0.69 -8.45 -23.32
CA GLU A 3 0.88 -9.58 -22.42
C GLU A 3 2.37 -9.91 -22.37
N PRO A 4 3.00 -10.04 -21.19
CA PRO A 4 4.31 -10.65 -21.14
C PRO A 4 4.13 -12.16 -21.26
N SER A 5 4.33 -12.63 -22.49
CA SER A 5 4.69 -14.00 -22.83
C SER A 5 6.00 -14.38 -22.12
N GLU A 6 5.93 -14.96 -20.93
CA GLU A 6 7.04 -15.71 -20.32
C GLU A 6 6.48 -16.83 -19.43
N GLU A 7 5.71 -17.76 -20.02
CA GLU A 7 5.70 -19.14 -19.53
C GLU A 7 7.07 -19.76 -19.85
N LYS A 8 8.07 -19.45 -19.03
CA LYS A 8 9.35 -20.17 -19.05
C LYS A 8 9.09 -21.57 -18.49
N GLU A 9 9.02 -22.55 -19.39
CA GLU A 9 9.25 -23.97 -19.15
C GLU A 9 10.51 -24.19 -18.30
N ILE A 10 10.41 -24.17 -16.97
CA ILE A 10 11.52 -24.54 -16.08
C ILE A 10 10.95 -25.15 -14.77
N ASN A 11 10.83 -26.48 -14.70
CA ASN A 11 11.67 -27.34 -13.84
C ASN A 11 11.18 -28.81 -13.84
N THR A 12 12.04 -29.72 -14.28
CA THR A 12 11.82 -31.18 -14.26
C THR A 12 11.88 -31.81 -12.87
N LYS A 13 12.30 -31.05 -11.86
CA LYS A 13 12.44 -31.54 -10.49
C LYS A 13 11.07 -31.66 -9.82
N PHE A 14 10.32 -30.57 -9.72
CA PHE A 14 9.02 -30.55 -9.05
C PHE A 14 7.90 -31.01 -9.99
N LYS A 15 7.06 -31.96 -9.53
CA LYS A 15 5.99 -32.55 -10.36
C LYS A 15 4.67 -31.78 -10.29
N VAL A 16 4.69 -30.52 -9.85
CA VAL A 16 3.50 -29.69 -9.58
C VAL A 16 3.76 -28.26 -10.05
N LYS A 17 2.76 -27.64 -10.68
CA LYS A 17 2.80 -26.23 -11.05
C LYS A 17 2.21 -25.34 -9.96
N VAL A 18 2.61 -24.08 -9.96
CA VAL A 18 2.04 -23.05 -9.07
C VAL A 18 0.53 -22.89 -9.28
N SER A 19 0.07 -22.94 -10.53
CA SER A 19 -1.36 -22.86 -10.88
C SER A 19 -2.18 -23.90 -10.14
N ASP A 20 -1.68 -25.13 -10.12
CA ASP A 20 -2.40 -26.29 -9.59
C ASP A 20 -2.59 -26.14 -8.07
N LEU A 21 -1.53 -25.71 -7.36
CA LEU A 21 -1.58 -25.42 -5.92
C LEU A 21 -2.51 -24.25 -5.59
N VAL A 22 -2.54 -23.24 -6.46
CA VAL A 22 -3.42 -22.10 -6.32
C VAL A 22 -4.88 -22.50 -6.51
N ASP A 23 -5.18 -23.33 -7.51
CA ASP A 23 -6.52 -23.83 -7.80
C ASP A 23 -7.06 -24.70 -6.65
N LEU A 24 -6.19 -25.44 -5.95
CA LEU A 24 -6.56 -26.17 -4.74
C LEU A 24 -7.07 -25.23 -3.63
N VAL A 25 -6.36 -24.12 -3.37
CA VAL A 25 -6.78 -23.14 -2.37
C VAL A 25 -8.06 -22.41 -2.81
N GLU A 26 -8.21 -22.13 -4.10
CA GLU A 26 -9.44 -21.54 -4.64
C GLU A 26 -10.62 -22.49 -4.58
N THR A 27 -10.40 -23.79 -4.73
CA THR A 27 -11.43 -24.83 -4.53
C THR A 27 -11.92 -24.81 -3.09
N TYR A 28 -11.02 -24.71 -2.10
CA TYR A 28 -11.42 -24.53 -0.70
C TYR A 28 -12.26 -23.26 -0.50
N ARG A 29 -11.84 -22.13 -1.08
CA ARG A 29 -12.57 -20.86 -0.92
C ARG A 29 -13.97 -20.88 -1.53
N ASN A 30 -14.15 -21.61 -2.63
CA ASN A 30 -15.43 -21.72 -3.33
C ASN A 30 -16.20 -22.99 -2.95
N ARG A 31 -15.73 -23.76 -1.96
CA ARG A 31 -16.27 -25.07 -1.65
C ARG A 31 -17.71 -24.97 -1.18
N LYS A 32 -18.53 -25.93 -1.60
CA LYS A 32 -19.89 -26.12 -1.04
C LYS A 32 -19.95 -27.12 0.11
N PHE A 33 -19.10 -28.14 0.09
CA PHE A 33 -19.14 -29.20 1.08
C PHE A 33 -17.79 -29.93 1.23
N ASP A 34 -17.39 -30.75 0.25
CA ASP A 34 -16.23 -31.67 0.33
C ASP A 34 -15.35 -31.66 -0.93
N GLU A 35 -15.53 -30.67 -1.80
CA GLU A 35 -14.82 -30.54 -3.09
C GLU A 35 -13.30 -30.43 -2.90
N ASP A 36 -12.86 -29.72 -1.87
CA ASP A 36 -11.46 -29.57 -1.49
C ASP A 36 -10.82 -30.91 -1.12
N LEU A 37 -11.52 -31.75 -0.33
CA LEU A 37 -11.02 -33.07 0.07
C LEU A 37 -10.91 -34.03 -1.11
N LYS A 38 -11.90 -34.00 -2.02
CA LYS A 38 -11.91 -34.84 -3.23
C LYS A 38 -10.73 -34.50 -4.14
N VAL A 39 -10.50 -33.22 -4.39
CA VAL A 39 -9.37 -32.76 -5.21
C VAL A 39 -8.05 -33.13 -4.55
N LEU A 40 -7.92 -32.90 -3.24
CA LEU A 40 -6.69 -33.21 -2.49
C LEU A 40 -6.33 -34.70 -2.55
N LYS A 41 -7.31 -35.59 -2.42
CA LYS A 41 -7.09 -37.05 -2.48
C LYS A 41 -6.90 -37.55 -3.91
N GLY A 42 -7.74 -37.10 -4.84
CA GLY A 42 -7.78 -37.58 -6.22
C GLY A 42 -6.56 -37.14 -7.02
N ASP A 43 -6.37 -35.83 -7.16
CA ASP A 43 -5.36 -35.28 -8.09
C ASP A 43 -3.97 -35.22 -7.46
N TYR A 44 -3.91 -35.10 -6.13
CA TYR A 44 -2.66 -34.87 -5.42
C TYR A 44 -2.15 -36.06 -4.59
N GLY A 45 -2.98 -37.08 -4.35
CA GLY A 45 -2.60 -38.24 -3.53
C GLY A 45 -2.50 -37.93 -2.03
N GLY A 46 -3.23 -36.90 -1.56
CA GLY A 46 -3.23 -36.47 -0.17
C GLY A 46 -2.03 -35.59 0.22
N VAL A 47 -1.86 -35.39 1.53
CA VAL A 47 -0.79 -34.53 2.07
C VAL A 47 0.60 -35.10 1.77
N GLU A 48 0.76 -36.42 1.89
CA GLU A 48 2.01 -37.12 1.58
C GLU A 48 2.35 -37.05 0.08
N GLY A 49 1.35 -37.16 -0.79
CA GLY A 49 1.53 -37.03 -2.24
C GLY A 49 1.97 -35.63 -2.65
N ILE A 50 1.40 -34.57 -2.05
CA ILE A 50 1.87 -33.19 -2.26
C ILE A 50 3.31 -33.04 -1.77
N ALA A 51 3.62 -33.54 -0.58
CA ALA A 51 4.95 -33.46 -0.01
C ALA A 51 5.99 -34.18 -0.88
N GLU A 52 5.67 -35.36 -1.42
CA GLU A 52 6.52 -36.10 -2.35
C GLU A 52 6.71 -35.35 -3.68
N LYS A 53 5.63 -34.80 -4.25
CA LYS A 53 5.70 -34.01 -5.49
C LYS A 53 6.52 -32.72 -5.31
N LEU A 54 6.54 -32.16 -4.10
CA LEU A 54 7.33 -31.01 -3.69
C LEU A 54 8.72 -31.39 -3.16
N PHE A 55 9.11 -32.68 -3.11
CA PHE A 55 10.38 -33.15 -2.54
C PHE A 55 10.63 -32.64 -1.11
N SER A 56 9.58 -32.52 -0.32
CA SER A 56 9.63 -32.15 1.10
C SER A 56 9.22 -33.35 1.95
N ASP A 57 9.93 -33.61 3.05
CA ASP A 57 9.53 -34.64 4.01
C ASP A 57 8.54 -34.03 5.01
N VAL A 58 7.40 -34.69 5.19
CA VAL A 58 6.38 -34.33 6.17
C VAL A 58 6.92 -34.33 7.61
N LYS A 59 7.94 -35.16 7.90
CA LYS A 59 8.50 -35.34 9.25
C LYS A 59 9.77 -34.56 9.50
N ASN A 60 10.63 -34.42 8.49
CA ASN A 60 11.93 -33.77 8.64
C ASN A 60 11.96 -32.38 7.99
N GLY A 61 10.90 -32.01 7.27
CA GLY A 61 10.78 -30.73 6.59
C GLY A 61 11.65 -30.64 5.34
N LEU A 62 12.00 -29.41 4.99
CA LEU A 62 12.75 -29.10 3.77
C LEU A 62 14.27 -29.26 3.96
N THR A 63 14.96 -29.70 2.91
CA THR A 63 16.43 -29.64 2.82
C THR A 63 16.89 -28.28 2.28
N PRO A 64 17.84 -27.59 2.93
CA PRO A 64 18.22 -26.21 2.63
C PRO A 64 18.92 -26.01 1.27
N ASN A 65 19.38 -27.06 0.60
CA ASN A 65 20.03 -26.95 -0.72
C ASN A 65 19.07 -26.53 -1.85
N ASP A 66 17.76 -26.68 -1.66
CA ASP A 66 16.75 -26.49 -2.71
C ASP A 66 16.06 -25.11 -2.66
N ILE A 67 16.51 -24.22 -1.76
CA ILE A 67 15.81 -22.95 -1.46
C ILE A 67 15.81 -22.01 -2.68
N GLU A 68 16.96 -21.83 -3.34
CA GLU A 68 17.08 -20.90 -4.48
C GLU A 68 16.26 -21.38 -5.70
N GLU A 69 16.24 -22.69 -5.97
CA GLU A 69 15.45 -23.26 -7.06
C GLU A 69 13.95 -23.06 -6.85
N ARG A 70 13.48 -23.15 -5.59
CA ARG A 70 12.07 -22.93 -5.24
C ARG A 70 11.65 -21.49 -5.42
N ASP A 71 12.52 -20.54 -5.08
CA ASP A 71 12.25 -19.11 -5.30
C ASP A 71 12.07 -18.79 -6.79
N LEU A 72 12.82 -19.47 -7.67
CA LEU A 72 12.69 -19.30 -9.12
C LEU A 72 11.39 -19.91 -9.67
N VAL A 73 10.91 -21.03 -9.10
CA VAL A 73 9.73 -21.76 -9.60
C VAL A 73 8.42 -21.24 -8.99
N PHE A 74 8.38 -21.11 -7.66
CA PHE A 74 7.17 -20.79 -6.90
C PHE A 74 7.06 -19.32 -6.50
N GLY A 75 8.16 -18.56 -6.63
CA GLY A 75 8.27 -17.17 -6.18
C GLY A 75 8.68 -17.05 -4.72
N SER A 76 8.99 -15.81 -4.31
CA SER A 76 9.42 -15.48 -2.95
C SER A 76 8.26 -14.95 -2.10
N ASN A 77 8.25 -15.28 -0.81
CA ASN A 77 7.32 -14.71 0.16
C ASN A 77 7.70 -13.29 0.62
N ALA A 78 8.92 -12.83 0.28
CA ALA A 78 9.40 -11.54 0.69
C ALA A 78 8.57 -10.41 0.08
N LYS A 79 8.16 -9.46 0.93
CA LYS A 79 7.50 -8.23 0.47
C LYS A 79 8.51 -7.35 -0.25
N ASP A 80 8.09 -6.73 -1.36
CA ASP A 80 8.91 -5.74 -2.04
C ASP A 80 9.12 -4.53 -1.09
N PRO A 81 10.34 -4.27 -0.59
CA PRO A 81 10.55 -3.17 0.34
C PRO A 81 10.29 -1.85 -0.40
N PRO A 82 9.66 -0.86 0.24
CA PRO A 82 9.49 0.46 -0.37
C PRO A 82 10.87 1.04 -0.70
N LYS A 83 11.13 1.23 -2.00
CA LYS A 83 12.39 1.80 -2.49
C LYS A 83 12.44 3.27 -2.11
N ARG A 84 13.57 3.71 -1.53
CA ARG A 84 13.81 5.13 -1.25
C ARG A 84 13.78 5.93 -2.54
N SER A 85 12.97 6.98 -2.57
CA SER A 85 13.06 7.99 -3.62
C SER A 85 14.35 8.80 -3.46
N SER A 86 14.98 9.13 -4.59
CA SER A 86 16.15 10.01 -4.59
C SER A 86 15.73 11.42 -4.14
N PHE A 87 16.61 12.11 -3.41
CA PHE A 87 16.36 13.49 -2.96
C PHE A 87 15.98 14.42 -4.13
N CYS A 88 16.63 14.28 -5.29
CA CYS A 88 16.31 15.10 -6.47
C CYS A 88 14.91 14.79 -7.02
N LYS A 89 14.47 13.53 -6.97
CA LYS A 89 13.12 13.14 -7.36
C LYS A 89 12.08 13.74 -6.40
N LEU A 90 12.36 13.72 -5.09
CA LEU A 90 11.51 14.34 -4.08
C LEU A 90 11.44 15.86 -4.25
N MET A 91 12.55 16.51 -4.59
CA MET A 91 12.59 17.95 -4.87
C MET A 91 11.78 18.32 -6.13
N LEU A 92 11.91 17.55 -7.22
CA LEU A 92 11.07 17.74 -8.42
C LEU A 92 9.59 17.47 -8.14
N GLN A 93 9.28 16.50 -7.30
CA GLN A 93 7.92 16.21 -6.87
C GLN A 93 7.35 17.35 -6.01
N ALA A 94 8.16 17.96 -5.14
CA ALA A 94 7.76 19.14 -4.38
C ALA A 94 7.48 20.34 -5.30
N LEU A 95 8.19 20.48 -6.42
CA LEU A 95 7.94 21.50 -7.44
C LEU A 95 6.73 21.19 -8.34
N ASP A 96 6.14 19.99 -8.25
CA ASP A 96 4.99 19.61 -9.08
C ASP A 96 3.67 20.28 -8.61
N ASP A 97 3.70 20.94 -7.46
CA ASP A 97 2.60 21.71 -6.89
C ASP A 97 2.15 22.85 -7.82
N LEU A 98 0.83 22.96 -8.03
CA LEU A 98 0.22 23.96 -8.91
C LEU A 98 0.61 25.39 -8.53
N MET A 99 0.67 25.70 -7.24
CA MET A 99 0.99 27.03 -6.73
C MET A 99 2.45 27.38 -7.03
N LEU A 100 3.38 26.47 -6.72
CA LEU A 100 4.81 26.68 -7.01
C LEU A 100 5.09 26.81 -8.51
N LYS A 101 4.39 26.06 -9.37
CA LYS A 101 4.50 26.22 -10.83
C LYS A 101 4.07 27.60 -11.30
N VAL A 102 2.95 28.11 -10.79
CA VAL A 102 2.46 29.47 -11.15
C VAL A 102 3.48 30.52 -10.73
N LEU A 103 4.07 30.42 -9.53
CA LEU A 103 5.14 31.31 -9.07
C LEU A 103 6.40 31.24 -9.95
N ILE A 104 6.82 30.04 -10.36
CA ILE A 104 8.00 29.87 -11.23
C ILE A 104 7.75 30.53 -12.59
N VAL A 105 6.58 30.32 -13.19
CA VAL A 105 6.22 30.94 -14.48
C VAL A 105 6.16 32.46 -14.34
N ALA A 106 5.54 32.98 -13.28
CA ALA A 106 5.47 34.42 -13.01
C ALA A 106 6.87 35.03 -12.81
N ALA A 107 7.74 34.36 -12.06
CA ALA A 107 9.11 34.80 -11.81
C ALA A 107 9.96 34.82 -13.08
N LEU A 108 9.83 33.81 -13.94
CA LEU A 108 10.53 33.77 -15.23
C LEU A 108 10.08 34.89 -16.17
N ILE A 109 8.77 35.13 -16.25
CA ILE A 109 8.23 36.20 -17.09
C ILE A 109 8.64 37.57 -16.56
N SER A 110 8.55 37.80 -15.24
CA SER A 110 9.02 39.01 -14.57
C SER A 110 10.50 39.26 -14.87
N LEU A 111 11.35 38.24 -14.71
CA LEU A 111 12.79 38.36 -14.95
C LEU A 111 13.11 38.70 -16.41
N ILE A 112 12.41 38.10 -17.39
CA ILE A 112 12.61 38.39 -18.82
C ILE A 112 12.23 39.84 -19.15
N ILE A 113 11.11 40.32 -18.62
CA ILE A 113 10.59 41.66 -18.93
C ILE A 113 11.46 42.74 -18.29
N SER A 114 11.80 42.58 -17.01
CA SER A 114 12.71 43.51 -16.32
C SER A 114 14.10 43.55 -17.00
N MET A 115 14.58 42.43 -17.53
CA MET A 115 15.84 42.40 -18.30
C MET A 115 15.78 43.12 -19.65
N ILE A 116 14.62 43.15 -20.31
CA ILE A 116 14.44 43.72 -21.67
C ILE A 116 14.10 45.20 -21.61
N PHE A 117 13.27 45.63 -20.67
CA PHE A 117 12.64 46.96 -20.68
C PHE A 117 13.24 47.97 -19.68
N GLU A 118 13.91 47.54 -18.61
CA GLU A 118 14.59 48.46 -17.67
C GLU A 118 16.04 48.74 -18.09
N GLY A 119 16.24 49.82 -18.86
CA GLY A 119 17.56 50.25 -19.32
C GLY A 119 18.41 50.99 -18.27
N ASP A 120 17.80 51.80 -17.39
CA ASP A 120 18.51 52.71 -16.48
C ASP A 120 18.91 52.08 -15.12
N HIS A 121 18.23 51.00 -14.70
CA HIS A 121 18.47 50.34 -13.40
C HIS A 121 18.64 48.81 -13.53
N ARG A 122 19.34 48.38 -14.60
CA ARG A 122 19.55 46.96 -14.89
C ARG A 122 20.23 46.16 -13.76
N GLU A 123 21.00 46.84 -12.90
CA GLU A 123 21.65 46.24 -11.73
C GLU A 123 20.64 45.75 -10.67
N ILE A 124 19.43 46.34 -10.62
CA ILE A 124 18.39 46.02 -9.64
C ILE A 124 17.21 45.27 -10.30
N ALA A 125 17.03 45.41 -11.61
CA ALA A 125 15.94 44.81 -12.39
C ALA A 125 15.80 43.28 -12.25
N TRP A 126 16.90 42.54 -12.03
CA TRP A 126 16.85 41.08 -11.87
C TRP A 126 16.42 40.63 -10.47
N VAL A 127 16.47 41.52 -9.48
CA VAL A 127 16.35 41.18 -8.05
C VAL A 127 14.95 40.67 -7.71
N GLU A 128 13.91 41.26 -8.27
CA GLU A 128 12.52 40.88 -7.97
C GLU A 128 12.21 39.44 -8.43
N GLY A 129 12.44 39.14 -9.71
CA GLY A 129 12.24 37.78 -10.24
C GLY A 129 13.16 36.75 -9.58
N ALA A 130 14.42 37.11 -9.30
CA ALA A 130 15.35 36.22 -8.62
C ALA A 130 14.97 35.96 -7.15
N ALA A 131 14.42 36.93 -6.43
CA ALA A 131 13.96 36.75 -5.05
C ALA A 131 12.84 35.70 -4.97
N ILE A 132 11.89 35.73 -5.92
CA ILE A 132 10.82 34.75 -6.00
C ILE A 132 11.38 33.35 -6.30
N LEU A 133 12.33 33.22 -7.24
CA LEU A 133 12.98 31.94 -7.54
C LEU A 133 13.75 31.37 -6.35
N VAL A 134 14.48 32.23 -5.61
CA VAL A 134 15.19 31.82 -4.39
C VAL A 134 14.22 31.38 -3.31
N ALA A 135 13.10 32.08 -3.11
CA ALA A 135 12.08 31.69 -2.14
C ALA A 135 11.47 30.32 -2.48
N VAL A 136 11.10 30.08 -3.74
CA VAL A 136 10.58 28.78 -4.21
C VAL A 136 11.62 27.67 -4.03
N PHE A 137 12.89 27.95 -4.31
CA PHE A 137 13.97 27.00 -4.07
C PHE A 137 14.11 26.63 -2.59
N VAL A 138 14.10 27.61 -1.68
CA VAL A 138 14.20 27.35 -0.23
C VAL A 138 13.02 26.53 0.27
N VAL A 139 11.79 26.89 -0.13
CA VAL A 139 10.58 26.15 0.28
C VAL A 139 10.62 24.71 -0.23
N SER A 140 10.88 24.50 -1.52
CA SER A 140 10.98 23.15 -2.09
C SER A 140 12.10 22.32 -1.49
N PHE A 141 13.24 22.94 -1.15
CA PHE A 141 14.35 22.27 -0.47
C PHE A 141 13.95 21.81 0.94
N VAL A 142 13.32 22.67 1.74
CA VAL A 142 12.84 22.33 3.10
C VAL A 142 11.80 21.21 3.04
N THR A 143 10.86 21.27 2.09
CA THR A 143 9.87 20.22 1.88
C THR A 143 10.52 18.90 1.51
N ALA A 144 11.42 18.90 0.52
CA ALA A 144 12.15 17.70 0.09
C ALA A 144 13.01 17.11 1.21
N TYR A 145 13.65 17.95 2.03
CA TYR A 145 14.42 17.51 3.19
C TYR A 145 13.53 16.83 4.24
N ASN A 146 12.39 17.44 4.58
CA ASN A 146 11.44 16.86 5.50
C ASN A 146 10.94 15.50 4.99
N ASP A 147 10.54 15.40 3.72
CA ASP A 147 10.02 14.16 3.16
C ASP A 147 11.09 13.06 3.04
N TYR A 148 12.33 13.42 2.70
CA TYR A 148 13.45 12.49 2.70
C TYR A 148 13.71 11.88 4.09
N THR A 149 13.65 12.71 5.14
CA THR A 149 13.81 12.20 6.52
C THR A 149 12.64 11.32 6.95
N LYS A 150 11.41 11.66 6.56
CA LYS A 150 10.21 10.84 6.83
C LYS A 150 10.28 9.47 6.14
N GLU A 151 10.64 9.42 4.86
CA GLU A 151 10.74 8.17 4.11
C GLU A 151 11.81 7.25 4.70
N ALA A 152 12.96 7.82 5.13
CA ALA A 152 14.00 7.08 5.80
C ALA A 152 13.56 6.48 7.15
N GLN A 153 12.74 7.20 7.91
CA GLN A 153 12.18 6.71 9.18
C GLN A 153 11.13 5.62 8.95
N PHE A 154 10.27 5.79 7.95
CA PHE A 154 9.24 4.79 7.59
C PHE A 154 9.86 3.45 7.20
N ILE A 155 10.91 3.46 6.39
CA ILE A 155 11.60 2.23 5.97
C ILE A 155 12.25 1.52 7.17
N LYS A 156 12.87 2.27 8.09
CA LYS A 156 13.44 1.70 9.32
C LYS A 156 12.36 1.07 10.21
N LEU A 157 11.20 1.74 10.33
CA LEU A 157 10.09 1.25 11.13
C LEU A 157 9.49 -0.02 10.53
N ASN A 158 9.31 -0.07 9.20
CA ASN A 158 8.83 -1.27 8.51
C ASN A 158 9.83 -2.41 8.66
N ALA A 159 11.12 -2.19 8.41
CA ALA A 159 12.14 -3.22 8.58
C ALA A 159 12.21 -3.77 10.02
N TYR A 160 12.02 -2.91 11.03
CA TYR A 160 11.94 -3.35 12.43
C TYR A 160 10.70 -4.21 12.70
N ASN A 161 9.54 -3.82 12.17
CA ASN A 161 8.30 -4.58 12.32
C ASN A 161 8.39 -5.93 11.58
N ASP A 162 8.91 -5.94 10.36
CA ASP A 162 9.10 -7.16 9.57
C ASP A 162 10.09 -8.12 10.26
N ALA A 163 11.17 -7.61 10.89
CA ALA A 163 12.12 -8.43 11.65
C ALA A 163 11.53 -9.12 12.90
N GLN A 164 10.40 -8.64 13.43
CA GLN A 164 9.73 -9.27 14.56
C GLN A 164 8.84 -10.46 14.17
N ASN A 165 8.50 -10.58 12.88
CA ASN A 165 7.64 -11.66 12.38
C ASN A 165 8.46 -12.93 12.13
N ASN A 166 8.68 -13.70 13.19
CA ASN A 166 9.42 -14.96 13.11
C ASN A 166 8.48 -16.15 13.38
N VAL A 167 8.76 -17.28 12.73
CA VAL A 167 8.06 -18.56 12.93
C VAL A 167 9.07 -19.69 13.13
N HIS A 168 8.63 -20.71 13.88
CA HIS A 168 9.36 -21.96 13.99
C HIS A 168 9.08 -22.86 12.77
N VAL A 169 10.16 -23.26 12.09
CA VAL A 169 10.11 -24.19 10.96
C VAL A 169 10.95 -25.42 11.22
N MET A 170 10.58 -26.51 10.57
CA MET A 170 11.34 -27.75 10.57
C MET A 170 12.13 -27.86 9.26
N ARG A 171 13.47 -27.91 9.35
CA ARG A 171 14.38 -28.16 8.23
C ARG A 171 15.43 -29.19 8.67
N GLU A 172 15.62 -30.24 7.87
CA GLU A 172 16.46 -31.41 8.20
C GLU A 172 16.23 -32.01 9.61
N GLY A 173 14.97 -32.01 10.08
CA GLY A 173 14.58 -32.51 11.40
C GLY A 173 14.99 -31.60 12.58
N LYS A 174 15.55 -30.42 12.31
CA LYS A 174 15.87 -29.40 13.32
C LYS A 174 14.82 -28.30 13.29
N ARG A 175 14.48 -27.79 14.47
CA ARG A 175 13.63 -26.61 14.62
C ARG A 175 14.49 -25.36 14.48
N GLU A 176 14.19 -24.55 13.48
CA GLU A 176 14.87 -23.29 13.21
C GLU A 176 13.86 -22.14 13.29
N LEU A 177 14.30 -20.98 13.77
CA LEU A 177 13.49 -19.77 13.78
C LEU A 177 13.84 -18.96 12.54
N ILE A 178 12.87 -18.78 11.64
CA ILE A 178 13.05 -17.99 10.41
C ILE A 178 12.02 -16.86 10.33
N ASN A 179 12.29 -15.85 9.52
CA ASN A 179 11.35 -14.78 9.24
C ASN A 179 10.24 -15.26 8.29
N PHE A 180 9.08 -14.62 8.35
CA PHE A 180 7.98 -14.84 7.39
C PHE A 180 8.45 -14.64 5.94
N ASP A 181 9.29 -13.65 5.66
CA ASP A 181 9.77 -13.34 4.31
C ASP A 181 10.63 -14.47 3.70
N ASP A 182 11.26 -15.29 4.55
CA ASP A 182 12.15 -16.39 4.16
C ASP A 182 11.43 -17.75 4.01
N LEU A 183 10.11 -17.79 4.26
CA LEU A 183 9.30 -19.00 4.08
C LEU A 183 9.22 -19.40 2.61
N LYS A 184 9.38 -20.70 2.35
CA LYS A 184 9.34 -21.29 1.01
C LYS A 184 8.24 -22.34 0.91
N VAL A 185 7.79 -22.60 -0.32
CA VAL A 185 6.89 -23.73 -0.60
C VAL A 185 7.57 -25.03 -0.19
N GLY A 186 6.87 -25.87 0.57
CA GLY A 186 7.38 -27.12 1.12
C GLY A 186 8.02 -27.01 2.51
N ASP A 187 8.12 -25.80 3.09
CA ASP A 187 8.50 -25.67 4.51
C ASP A 187 7.39 -26.23 5.41
N VAL A 188 7.81 -26.85 6.52
CA VAL A 188 6.90 -27.36 7.55
C VAL A 188 6.99 -26.42 8.75
N VAL A 189 5.89 -25.76 9.08
CA VAL A 189 5.83 -24.66 10.04
C VAL A 189 5.01 -25.08 11.26
N GLU A 190 5.46 -24.69 12.45
CA GLU A 190 4.75 -24.94 13.71
C GLU A 190 3.53 -24.02 13.84
N VAL A 191 2.41 -24.59 14.30
CA VAL A 191 1.18 -23.85 14.61
C VAL A 191 1.29 -23.27 16.01
N GLU A 192 1.24 -21.94 16.09
CA GLU A 192 1.20 -21.20 17.35
C GLU A 192 -0.13 -20.45 17.51
N VAL A 193 -0.65 -20.46 18.74
CA VAL A 193 -1.87 -19.74 19.07
C VAL A 193 -1.67 -18.23 18.93
N GLY A 194 -2.57 -17.57 18.20
CA GLY A 194 -2.52 -16.13 17.95
C GLY A 194 -1.69 -15.73 16.75
N MET A 195 -0.99 -16.67 16.09
CA MET A 195 -0.21 -16.35 14.88
C MET A 195 -1.12 -16.00 13.71
N ALA A 196 -0.72 -14.99 12.94
CA ALA A 196 -1.30 -14.74 11.62
C ALA A 196 -0.61 -15.66 10.60
N ILE A 197 -1.39 -16.42 9.84
CA ILE A 197 -0.88 -17.38 8.87
C ILE A 197 -0.23 -16.62 7.70
N PRO A 198 1.08 -16.75 7.45
CA PRO A 198 1.78 -15.95 6.44
C PRO A 198 1.56 -16.41 5.00
N THR A 199 1.27 -17.70 4.82
CA THR A 199 1.27 -18.39 3.52
C THR A 199 0.08 -19.35 3.46
N ASP A 200 -0.41 -19.67 2.26
CA ASP A 200 -1.43 -20.71 2.16
C ASP A 200 -0.78 -22.07 2.41
N ALA A 201 -1.43 -22.89 3.22
CA ALA A 201 -0.83 -24.08 3.80
C ALA A 201 -1.86 -25.22 3.97
N ILE A 202 -1.35 -26.42 4.24
CA ILE A 202 -2.15 -27.60 4.54
C ILE A 202 -1.73 -28.15 5.90
N LEU A 203 -2.69 -28.38 6.78
CA LEU A 203 -2.46 -28.96 8.09
C LEU A 203 -2.02 -30.42 7.95
N ILE A 204 -0.81 -30.71 8.43
CA ILE A 204 -0.24 -32.05 8.42
C ILE A 204 -0.60 -32.78 9.71
N ARG A 205 -0.35 -32.12 10.84
CA ARG A 205 -0.58 -32.64 12.18
C ARG A 205 -1.19 -31.53 12.98
N GLY A 206 -2.18 -31.85 13.80
CA GLY A 206 -2.66 -30.88 14.76
C GLY A 206 -3.87 -31.38 15.51
N THR A 207 -4.04 -30.86 16.71
CA THR A 207 -5.15 -31.21 17.58
C THR A 207 -5.88 -29.95 17.98
N GLY A 208 -7.19 -29.90 17.66
CA GLY A 208 -8.05 -28.79 18.02
C GLY A 208 -7.68 -27.46 17.36
N VAL A 209 -7.15 -27.48 16.13
CA VAL A 209 -6.79 -26.25 15.42
C VAL A 209 -8.06 -25.52 14.98
N THR A 210 -8.22 -24.26 15.38
CA THR A 210 -9.29 -23.39 14.92
C THR A 210 -8.73 -22.08 14.36
N THR A 211 -9.37 -21.58 13.31
CA THR A 211 -8.94 -20.37 12.60
C THR A 211 -10.07 -19.36 12.46
N ASP A 212 -9.73 -18.08 12.63
CA ASP A 212 -10.58 -16.96 12.26
C ASP A 212 -10.30 -16.55 10.82
N GLU A 213 -11.24 -16.88 9.92
CA GLU A 213 -11.17 -16.51 8.50
C GLU A 213 -11.98 -15.25 8.15
N SER A 214 -12.43 -14.48 9.15
CA SER A 214 -13.25 -13.27 8.93
C SER A 214 -12.59 -12.24 8.02
N ALA A 215 -11.24 -12.18 7.99
CA ALA A 215 -10.48 -11.33 7.08
C ALA A 215 -10.67 -11.69 5.59
N MET A 216 -11.06 -12.93 5.29
CA MET A 216 -11.19 -13.47 3.93
C MET A 216 -12.65 -13.68 3.52
N THR A 217 -13.48 -14.18 4.44
CA THR A 217 -14.88 -14.54 4.17
C THR A 217 -15.86 -13.44 4.63
N GLY A 218 -15.45 -12.58 5.56
CA GLY A 218 -16.34 -11.61 6.21
C GLY A 218 -17.21 -12.20 7.32
N GLU A 219 -17.14 -13.51 7.56
CA GLU A 219 -17.90 -14.20 8.61
C GLU A 219 -17.03 -14.38 9.86
N SER A 220 -17.51 -13.93 11.03
CA SER A 220 -16.78 -14.04 12.31
C SER A 220 -16.98 -15.39 13.01
N ILE A 221 -17.09 -16.47 12.24
CA ILE A 221 -17.31 -17.83 12.75
C ILE A 221 -15.95 -18.52 12.88
N GLU A 222 -15.73 -19.19 14.00
CA GLU A 222 -14.54 -20.00 14.22
C GLU A 222 -14.61 -21.27 13.35
N LEU A 223 -13.61 -21.46 12.48
CA LEU A 223 -13.55 -22.59 11.57
C LEU A 223 -12.60 -23.66 12.10
N LYS A 224 -13.11 -24.89 12.22
CA LYS A 224 -12.33 -26.05 12.66
C LYS A 224 -11.46 -26.56 11.52
N LYS A 225 -10.17 -26.75 11.80
CA LYS A 225 -9.18 -27.27 10.87
C LYS A 225 -8.62 -28.57 11.40
N GLU A 226 -8.62 -29.60 10.55
CA GLU A 226 -8.16 -30.93 10.91
C GLU A 226 -7.32 -31.55 9.82
N THR A 227 -6.54 -32.56 10.19
CA THR A 227 -5.74 -33.33 9.24
C THR A 227 -6.65 -34.04 8.25
N LEU A 228 -6.17 -34.26 7.02
CA LEU A 228 -6.93 -34.92 5.96
C LEU A 228 -7.60 -36.23 6.41
N GLU A 229 -6.91 -37.07 7.17
CA GLU A 229 -7.44 -38.36 7.67
C GLU A 229 -8.67 -38.18 8.60
N MET A 230 -8.64 -37.17 9.47
CA MET A 230 -9.74 -36.84 10.38
C MET A 230 -10.92 -36.22 9.63
N CYS A 231 -10.63 -35.39 8.62
CA CYS A 231 -11.65 -34.84 7.73
C CYS A 231 -12.40 -35.94 6.97
N GLU A 232 -11.70 -36.99 6.53
CA GLU A 232 -12.32 -38.15 5.88
C GLU A 232 -13.24 -38.92 6.84
N GLN A 233 -12.77 -39.20 8.06
CA GLN A 233 -13.59 -39.86 9.09
C GLN A 233 -14.87 -39.08 9.37
N ARG A 234 -14.78 -37.76 9.51
CA ARG A 234 -15.96 -36.90 9.72
C ARG A 234 -16.89 -36.84 8.51
N LEU A 235 -16.35 -36.95 7.31
CA LEU A 235 -17.17 -37.03 6.10
C LEU A 235 -17.97 -38.33 6.09
N GLU A 236 -17.33 -39.45 6.41
CA GLU A 236 -17.99 -40.76 6.49
C GLU A 236 -19.09 -40.77 7.56
N GLU A 237 -18.80 -40.24 8.76
CA GLU A 237 -19.77 -40.08 9.84
C GLU A 237 -21.00 -39.27 9.39
N LYS A 238 -20.79 -38.10 8.76
CA LYS A 238 -21.90 -37.27 8.28
C LYS A 238 -22.71 -37.94 7.17
N VAL A 239 -22.05 -38.60 6.23
CA VAL A 239 -22.74 -39.33 5.16
C VAL A 239 -23.55 -40.50 5.73
N GLU A 240 -23.09 -41.12 6.82
CA GLU A 240 -23.85 -42.14 7.53
C GLU A 240 -25.04 -41.55 8.30
N GLU A 241 -24.84 -40.45 9.03
CA GLU A 241 -25.92 -39.72 9.73
C GLU A 241 -27.04 -39.28 8.77
N GLU A 242 -26.71 -38.78 7.59
CA GLU A 242 -27.67 -38.40 6.54
C GLU A 242 -28.46 -39.60 6.00
N LYS A 243 -27.87 -40.80 5.96
CA LYS A 243 -28.60 -42.02 5.54
C LYS A 243 -29.63 -42.44 6.58
N PHE A 244 -29.34 -42.24 7.87
CA PHE A 244 -30.24 -42.59 8.97
C PHE A 244 -31.31 -41.53 9.22
N SER A 245 -30.94 -40.25 9.17
CA SER A 245 -31.85 -39.13 9.31
C SER A 245 -32.46 -38.76 7.95
N LYS A 246 -33.70 -39.18 7.67
CA LYS A 246 -34.48 -38.80 6.46
C LYS A 246 -34.80 -37.29 6.33
N ALA A 247 -34.07 -36.42 7.03
CA ALA A 247 -34.23 -34.98 6.97
C ALA A 247 -33.28 -34.40 5.91
N ASN A 248 -33.83 -33.66 4.94
CA ASN A 248 -33.04 -32.82 4.04
C ASN A 248 -32.45 -31.65 4.85
N HIS A 249 -31.32 -31.85 5.51
CA HIS A 249 -30.49 -30.72 5.94
C HIS A 249 -29.77 -30.16 4.71
N GLU A 250 -29.91 -28.85 4.49
CA GLU A 250 -29.10 -28.17 3.49
C GLU A 250 -27.64 -28.19 3.97
N ARG A 251 -26.76 -28.79 3.15
CA ARG A 251 -25.34 -28.86 3.44
C ARG A 251 -24.74 -27.45 3.40
N SER A 252 -24.06 -27.09 4.49
CA SER A 252 -23.31 -25.85 4.60
C SER A 252 -21.82 -26.09 4.33
N ASN A 253 -21.14 -25.06 3.85
CA ASN A 253 -19.70 -25.09 3.56
C ASN A 253 -18.85 -25.28 4.84
N HIS A 254 -19.43 -25.05 6.02
CA HIS A 254 -18.77 -25.14 7.34
C HIS A 254 -19.08 -26.43 8.08
N ASP A 255 -19.93 -27.29 7.50
CA ASP A 255 -20.32 -28.55 8.12
C ASP A 255 -19.15 -29.51 8.28
N LEU A 256 -18.16 -29.43 7.39
CA LEU A 256 -17.01 -30.32 7.38
C LEU A 256 -15.73 -29.50 7.61
N PRO A 257 -14.84 -29.93 8.53
CA PRO A 257 -13.54 -29.29 8.68
C PRO A 257 -12.69 -29.46 7.42
N SER A 258 -11.79 -28.52 7.17
CA SER A 258 -10.82 -28.60 6.07
C SER A 258 -9.39 -28.66 6.62
N PRO A 259 -8.47 -29.34 5.93
CA PRO A 259 -7.04 -29.25 6.23
C PRO A 259 -6.40 -27.97 5.70
N ILE A 260 -7.06 -27.19 4.84
CA ILE A 260 -6.42 -26.02 4.20
C ILE A 260 -6.45 -24.82 5.16
N LEU A 261 -5.30 -24.17 5.28
CA LEU A 261 -5.06 -22.93 6.01
C LEU A 261 -4.82 -21.80 5.02
N VAL A 262 -5.54 -20.68 5.19
CA VAL A 262 -5.49 -19.55 4.27
C VAL A 262 -4.61 -18.43 4.83
N SER A 263 -3.73 -17.88 4.00
CA SER A 263 -2.89 -16.73 4.35
C SER A 263 -3.73 -15.51 4.77
N GLY A 264 -3.26 -14.78 5.79
CA GLY A 264 -3.94 -13.62 6.36
C GLY A 264 -5.05 -13.93 7.36
N THR A 265 -5.33 -15.20 7.62
CA THR A 265 -6.24 -15.67 8.69
C THR A 265 -5.45 -15.88 9.99
N GLN A 266 -6.13 -15.94 11.13
CA GLN A 266 -5.48 -16.05 12.44
C GLN A 266 -5.81 -17.37 13.12
N ILE A 267 -4.81 -17.99 13.74
CA ILE A 267 -5.00 -19.20 14.55
C ILE A 267 -5.52 -18.78 15.92
N GLN A 268 -6.68 -19.32 16.32
CA GLN A 268 -7.30 -19.02 17.61
C GLN A 268 -6.95 -20.04 18.68
N THR A 269 -7.00 -21.33 18.35
CA THR A 269 -6.68 -22.42 19.27
C THR A 269 -6.02 -23.57 18.53
N GLY A 270 -5.36 -24.46 19.29
CA GLY A 270 -4.73 -25.68 18.80
C GLY A 270 -3.21 -25.59 18.67
N GLU A 271 -2.61 -26.74 18.45
CA GLU A 271 -1.18 -26.93 18.21
C GLU A 271 -0.99 -27.95 17.09
N GLY A 272 0.14 -27.88 16.38
CA GLY A 272 0.33 -28.68 15.18
C GLY A 272 1.46 -28.21 14.27
N TRP A 273 1.45 -28.76 13.06
CA TRP A 273 2.38 -28.48 11.99
C TRP A 273 1.63 -28.41 10.66
N PHE A 274 1.94 -27.42 9.84
CA PHE A 274 1.39 -27.28 8.49
C PHE A 274 2.49 -27.22 7.43
N LEU A 275 2.15 -27.68 6.23
CA LEU A 275 2.99 -27.63 5.04
C LEU A 275 2.64 -26.38 4.23
N VAL A 276 3.63 -25.56 3.90
CA VAL A 276 3.45 -24.40 3.03
C VAL A 276 3.26 -24.85 1.59
N ILE A 277 2.18 -24.40 0.95
CA ILE A 277 1.87 -24.74 -0.46
C ILE A 277 1.99 -23.54 -1.40
N VAL A 278 1.58 -22.33 -0.98
CA VAL A 278 1.61 -21.14 -1.83
C VAL A 278 2.12 -19.94 -1.03
N VAL A 279 3.04 -19.19 -1.62
CA VAL A 279 3.72 -18.04 -0.98
C VAL A 279 3.57 -16.75 -1.80
N GLY A 280 3.81 -15.62 -1.14
CA GLY A 280 4.01 -14.33 -1.80
C GLY A 280 2.78 -13.84 -2.59
N LYS A 281 3.02 -13.41 -3.84
CA LYS A 281 2.00 -12.80 -4.72
C LYS A 281 0.90 -13.77 -5.14
N HIS A 282 1.15 -15.07 -5.09
CA HIS A 282 0.21 -16.11 -5.49
C HIS A 282 -0.73 -16.53 -4.36
N SER A 283 -0.40 -16.21 -3.11
CA SER A 283 -1.23 -16.56 -1.96
C SER A 283 -2.54 -15.77 -1.94
N CYS A 284 -3.54 -16.24 -1.19
CA CYS A 284 -4.81 -15.53 -1.02
C CYS A 284 -4.62 -14.09 -0.53
N LEU A 285 -3.81 -13.90 0.51
CA LEU A 285 -3.48 -12.57 1.03
C LEU A 285 -2.73 -11.74 -0.02
N GLY A 286 -1.79 -12.33 -0.76
CA GLY A 286 -1.04 -11.66 -1.82
C GLY A 286 -1.95 -11.17 -2.96
N LYS A 287 -2.87 -12.02 -3.42
CA LYS A 287 -3.88 -11.68 -4.44
C LYS A 287 -4.83 -10.57 -3.96
N ILE A 288 -5.22 -10.59 -2.69
CA ILE A 288 -6.08 -9.57 -2.10
C ILE A 288 -5.31 -8.25 -1.96
N MET A 289 -4.09 -8.27 -1.45
CA MET A 289 -3.22 -7.09 -1.33
C MET A 289 -2.91 -6.46 -2.69
N ALA A 290 -2.75 -7.26 -3.75
CA ALA A 290 -2.58 -6.76 -5.11
C ALA A 290 -3.83 -6.04 -5.65
N LYS A 291 -5.03 -6.47 -5.24
CA LYS A 291 -6.30 -5.78 -5.57
C LYS A 291 -6.57 -4.58 -4.66
N LEU A 292 -6.13 -4.66 -3.41
CA LEU A 292 -6.27 -3.63 -2.37
C LEU A 292 -5.16 -2.58 -2.40
N SER A 293 -4.30 -2.55 -3.41
CA SER A 293 -3.34 -1.44 -3.61
C SER A 293 -4.06 -0.14 -4.03
N THR A 294 -5.21 0.12 -3.44
CA THR A 294 -5.93 1.39 -3.43
C THR A 294 -5.29 2.31 -2.41
N LYS A 295 -5.16 3.57 -2.80
CA LYS A 295 -4.57 4.64 -1.98
C LYS A 295 -5.25 4.68 -0.61
N ILE A 296 -4.44 4.88 0.44
CA ILE A 296 -4.92 5.09 1.82
C ILE A 296 -6.01 6.18 1.77
N GLU A 297 -7.24 5.82 2.12
CA GLU A 297 -8.36 6.77 2.15
C GLU A 297 -8.08 7.86 3.19
N GLN A 298 -8.34 9.12 2.80
CA GLN A 298 -8.21 10.26 3.70
C GLN A 298 -9.24 10.17 4.83
N THR A 299 -8.88 10.67 6.00
CA THR A 299 -9.81 10.68 7.15
C THR A 299 -11.02 11.60 6.88
N PRO A 300 -12.22 11.33 7.42
CA PRO A 300 -13.39 12.21 7.24
C PRO A 300 -13.13 13.67 7.67
N LEU A 301 -12.26 13.87 8.66
CA LEU A 301 -11.85 15.20 9.11
C LEU A 301 -10.91 15.87 8.10
N GLN A 302 -9.94 15.14 7.51
CA GLN A 302 -9.09 15.66 6.44
C GLN A 302 -9.93 16.08 5.23
N ILE A 303 -10.93 15.28 4.83
CA ILE A 303 -11.82 15.62 3.71
C ILE A 303 -12.54 16.95 3.98
N LYS A 304 -13.11 17.14 5.16
CA LYS A 304 -13.79 18.40 5.52
C LYS A 304 -12.86 19.59 5.62
N LEU A 305 -11.65 19.39 6.13
CA LEU A 305 -10.66 20.46 6.21
C LEU A 305 -10.13 20.85 4.84
N GLU A 306 -9.97 19.89 3.93
CA GLU A 306 -9.62 20.13 2.54
C GLU A 306 -10.76 20.85 1.80
N GLU A 307 -12.02 20.53 2.09
CA GLU A 307 -13.18 21.26 1.58
C GLU A 307 -13.18 22.73 2.05
N ILE A 308 -12.95 22.98 3.35
CA ILE A 308 -12.82 24.34 3.90
C ILE A 308 -11.63 25.08 3.26
N ALA A 309 -10.47 24.43 3.15
CA ALA A 309 -9.29 25.03 2.52
C ALA A 309 -9.55 25.38 1.05
N THR A 310 -10.27 24.52 0.34
CA THR A 310 -10.68 24.74 -1.05
C THR A 310 -11.62 25.93 -1.18
N ASP A 311 -12.59 26.07 -0.27
CA ASP A 311 -13.53 27.19 -0.28
C ASP A 311 -12.85 28.53 0.06
N ILE A 312 -11.92 28.53 1.02
CA ILE A 312 -11.05 29.68 1.28
C ILE A 312 -10.22 30.02 0.03
N GLY A 313 -9.67 29.00 -0.64
CA GLY A 313 -8.95 29.17 -1.90
C GLY A 313 -9.81 29.79 -3.01
N LYS A 314 -11.08 29.35 -3.16
CA LYS A 314 -12.04 29.95 -4.12
C LYS A 314 -12.33 31.41 -3.79
N LEU A 315 -12.56 31.74 -2.52
CA LEU A 315 -12.76 33.13 -2.10
C LEU A 315 -11.52 33.99 -2.38
N GLY A 316 -10.33 33.44 -2.09
CA GLY A 316 -9.05 34.07 -2.42
C GLY A 316 -8.87 34.32 -3.92
N MET A 317 -9.24 33.35 -4.75
CA MET A 317 -9.22 33.48 -6.21
C MET A 317 -10.16 34.57 -6.72
N ILE A 318 -11.39 34.65 -6.17
CA ILE A 318 -12.34 35.71 -6.54
C ILE A 318 -11.78 37.09 -6.14
N ALA A 319 -11.27 37.22 -4.91
CA ALA A 319 -10.68 38.47 -4.42
C ALA A 319 -9.45 38.90 -5.25
N ALA A 320 -8.57 37.96 -5.60
CA ALA A 320 -7.43 38.20 -6.47
C ALA A 320 -7.87 38.69 -7.86
N ALA A 321 -8.85 38.02 -8.48
CA ALA A 321 -9.38 38.40 -9.78
C ALA A 321 -10.02 39.80 -9.77
N ILE A 322 -10.80 40.13 -8.74
CA ILE A 322 -11.39 41.47 -8.57
C ILE A 322 -10.29 42.52 -8.41
N THR A 323 -9.28 42.26 -7.59
CA THR A 323 -8.18 43.21 -7.34
C THR A 323 -7.41 43.49 -8.62
N VAL A 324 -7.05 42.45 -9.37
CA VAL A 324 -6.38 42.57 -10.68
C VAL A 324 -7.25 43.35 -11.64
N LEU A 325 -8.55 43.04 -11.73
CA LEU A 325 -9.49 43.73 -12.62
C LEU A 325 -9.62 45.22 -12.28
N VAL A 326 -9.68 45.58 -10.99
CA VAL A 326 -9.72 46.99 -10.54
C VAL A 326 -8.43 47.72 -10.93
N LEU A 327 -7.27 47.09 -10.78
CA LEU A 327 -5.98 47.68 -11.19
C LEU A 327 -5.90 47.88 -12.70
N PHE A 328 -6.37 46.92 -13.49
CA PHE A 328 -6.47 47.08 -14.95
C PHE A 328 -7.42 48.20 -15.35
N ILE A 329 -8.62 48.27 -14.77
CA ILE A 329 -9.57 49.35 -15.07
C ILE A 329 -8.96 50.70 -14.71
N ARG A 330 -8.34 50.82 -13.53
CA ARG A 330 -7.66 52.04 -13.10
C ARG A 330 -6.60 52.47 -14.11
N PHE A 331 -5.76 51.54 -14.56
CA PHE A 331 -4.73 51.79 -15.57
C PHE A 331 -5.34 52.33 -16.89
N PHE A 332 -6.40 51.69 -17.41
CA PHE A 332 -7.05 52.14 -18.64
C PHE A 332 -7.73 53.51 -18.50
N VAL A 333 -8.26 53.84 -17.32
CA VAL A 333 -8.86 55.16 -17.05
C VAL A 333 -7.79 56.23 -16.96
N GLU A 334 -6.70 56.01 -16.21
CA GLU A 334 -5.58 56.96 -16.09
C GLU A 334 -4.95 57.24 -17.46
N GLN A 335 -4.63 56.19 -18.23
CA GLN A 335 -4.07 56.34 -19.58
C GLN A 335 -5.09 56.88 -20.60
N GLY A 336 -6.38 56.66 -20.38
CA GLY A 336 -7.45 57.25 -21.18
C GLY A 336 -7.60 58.77 -20.98
N ILE A 337 -7.20 59.28 -19.80
CA ILE A 337 -7.23 60.72 -19.46
C ILE A 337 -5.92 61.40 -19.88
N GLU A 338 -4.77 60.78 -19.62
CA GLU A 338 -3.44 61.33 -19.90
C GLU A 338 -3.00 61.15 -21.37
N GLY A 339 -3.62 60.20 -22.07
CA GLY A 339 -3.31 59.84 -23.45
C GLY A 339 -2.31 58.70 -23.56
N PHE A 340 -2.56 57.74 -24.47
CA PHE A 340 -1.67 56.60 -24.69
C PHE A 340 -0.48 56.94 -25.60
N ASP A 341 0.75 56.81 -25.11
CA ASP A 341 1.95 56.83 -25.95
C ASP A 341 2.48 55.40 -26.21
N TRP A 342 1.92 54.76 -27.24
CA TRP A 342 2.29 53.40 -27.67
C TRP A 342 3.68 53.28 -28.29
N LYS A 343 4.44 54.37 -28.49
CA LYS A 343 5.75 54.30 -29.16
C LYS A 343 6.94 54.36 -28.20
N SER A 344 6.81 55.03 -27.06
CA SER A 344 7.91 55.16 -26.10
C SER A 344 7.71 54.30 -24.83
N ASP A 345 6.47 54.05 -24.41
CA ASP A 345 6.16 53.52 -23.06
C ASP A 345 5.61 52.07 -23.02
N VAL A 346 5.71 51.31 -24.11
CA VAL A 346 5.18 49.92 -24.14
C VAL A 346 5.81 49.04 -23.05
N GLY A 347 7.09 49.26 -22.75
CA GLY A 347 7.80 48.52 -21.69
C GLY A 347 7.27 48.79 -20.29
N SER A 348 7.02 50.06 -19.97
CA SER A 348 6.52 50.49 -18.65
C SER A 348 5.07 50.02 -18.42
N TYR A 349 4.26 50.02 -19.47
CA TYR A 349 2.91 49.46 -19.45
C TYR A 349 2.93 47.93 -19.20
N LEU A 350 3.76 47.19 -19.93
CA LEU A 350 3.89 45.75 -19.73
C LEU A 350 4.36 45.43 -18.30
N GLN A 351 5.41 46.11 -17.81
CA GLN A 351 5.90 45.93 -16.44
C GLN A 351 4.80 46.18 -15.40
N SER A 352 3.99 47.22 -15.58
CA SER A 352 2.85 47.53 -14.70
C SER A 352 1.81 46.41 -14.71
N TRP A 353 1.45 45.90 -15.88
CA TRP A 353 0.48 44.80 -16.00
C TRP A 353 0.96 43.51 -15.34
N PHE A 354 2.24 43.18 -15.50
CA PHE A 354 2.83 42.03 -14.81
C PHE A 354 2.90 42.24 -13.31
N GLY A 355 3.21 43.45 -12.83
CA GLY A 355 3.10 43.80 -11.42
C GLY A 355 1.70 43.54 -10.85
N TYR A 356 0.64 43.90 -11.58
CA TYR A 356 -0.73 43.60 -11.18
C TYR A 356 -1.00 42.09 -11.11
N ILE A 357 -0.50 41.32 -12.08
CA ILE A 357 -0.62 39.85 -12.09
C ILE A 357 0.12 39.24 -10.89
N ILE A 358 1.33 39.71 -10.57
CA ILE A 358 2.10 39.25 -9.41
C ILE A 358 1.35 39.54 -8.12
N ILE A 359 0.78 40.74 -7.96
CA ILE A 359 -0.09 41.06 -6.81
C ILE A 359 -1.25 40.05 -6.73
N GLY A 360 -1.91 39.75 -7.84
CA GLY A 360 -2.93 38.70 -7.90
C GLY A 360 -2.43 37.33 -7.42
N VAL A 361 -1.28 36.86 -7.92
CA VAL A 361 -0.67 35.59 -7.50
C VAL A 361 -0.32 35.60 -6.02
N THR A 362 0.24 36.70 -5.49
CA THR A 362 0.56 36.81 -4.05
C THR A 362 -0.68 36.71 -3.17
N ILE A 363 -1.81 37.28 -3.59
CA ILE A 363 -3.09 37.13 -2.87
C ILE A 363 -3.52 35.67 -2.85
N VAL A 364 -3.40 34.93 -3.96
CA VAL A 364 -3.77 33.51 -4.01
C VAL A 364 -2.85 32.68 -3.11
N VAL A 365 -1.54 32.91 -3.14
CA VAL A 365 -0.55 32.20 -2.30
C VAL A 365 -0.80 32.44 -0.81
N VAL A 366 -1.17 33.66 -0.42
CA VAL A 366 -1.50 33.98 0.97
C VAL A 366 -2.87 33.40 1.37
N ALA A 367 -3.81 33.30 0.43
CA ALA A 367 -5.16 32.82 0.69
C ALA A 367 -5.26 31.30 0.79
N VAL A 368 -4.46 30.52 0.04
CA VAL A 368 -4.47 29.06 0.11
C VAL A 368 -3.67 28.61 1.32
N PRO A 369 -4.30 28.02 2.37
CA PRO A 369 -3.60 27.68 3.59
C PRO A 369 -2.90 26.31 3.42
N GLU A 370 -1.78 26.29 2.69
CA GLU A 370 -0.96 25.08 2.49
C GLU A 370 -0.45 24.49 3.83
N GLY A 371 -0.38 25.30 4.88
CA GLY A 371 -0.02 24.87 6.24
C GLY A 371 -1.13 24.13 6.98
N LEU A 372 -2.39 24.16 6.51
CA LEU A 372 -3.53 23.58 7.22
C LEU A 372 -3.46 22.05 7.27
N PRO A 373 -3.20 21.32 6.17
CA PRO A 373 -3.00 19.86 6.22
C PRO A 373 -1.80 19.46 7.09
N LEU A 374 -0.70 20.24 7.04
CA LEU A 374 0.49 19.98 7.84
C LEU A 374 0.23 20.15 9.35
N ALA A 375 -0.46 21.23 9.74
CA ALA A 375 -0.79 21.50 11.14
C ALA A 375 -1.66 20.39 11.73
N VAL A 376 -2.63 19.90 10.95
CA VAL A 376 -3.52 18.79 11.35
C VAL A 376 -2.74 17.50 11.51
N MET A 377 -1.86 17.17 10.55
CA MET A 377 -1.01 15.98 10.63
C MET A 377 -0.09 16.00 11.84
N ILE A 378 0.51 17.16 12.15
CA ILE A 378 1.37 17.30 13.34
C ILE A 378 0.55 17.17 14.63
N SER A 379 -0.63 17.80 14.70
CA SER A 379 -1.53 17.70 15.84
C SER A 379 -2.00 16.26 16.08
N LEU A 380 -2.34 15.55 15.01
CA LEU A 380 -2.74 14.15 15.06
C LEU A 380 -1.57 13.26 15.50
N ALA A 381 -0.38 13.44 14.92
CA ALA A 381 0.81 12.69 15.32
C ALA A 381 1.18 12.91 16.80
N TYR A 382 1.04 14.14 17.30
CA TYR A 382 1.21 14.45 18.71
C TYR A 382 0.16 13.77 19.58
N SER A 383 -1.11 13.80 19.15
CA SER A 383 -2.22 13.15 19.86
C SER A 383 -2.04 11.64 19.94
N VAL A 384 -1.62 11.00 18.85
CA VAL A 384 -1.31 9.56 18.81
C VAL A 384 -0.15 9.21 19.75
N ARG A 385 0.92 10.01 19.78
CA ARG A 385 2.02 9.82 20.74
C ARG A 385 1.54 9.92 22.19
N LYS A 386 0.65 10.88 22.49
CA LYS A 386 0.06 11.03 23.82
C LYS A 386 -0.84 9.85 24.18
N MET A 387 -1.72 9.41 23.28
CA MET A 387 -2.57 8.23 23.49
C MET A 387 -1.75 6.96 23.73
N LEU A 388 -0.63 6.80 23.02
CA LEU A 388 0.29 5.68 23.23
C LEU A 388 0.92 5.72 24.63
N ALA A 389 1.28 6.90 25.14
CA ALA A 389 1.75 7.06 26.53
C ALA A 389 0.66 6.71 27.55
N ASP A 390 -0.61 6.96 27.23
CA ASP A 390 -1.78 6.58 28.02
C ASP A 390 -2.17 5.08 27.85
N LYS A 391 -1.28 4.27 27.27
CA LYS A 391 -1.48 2.82 26.96
C LYS A 391 -2.62 2.53 25.97
N ASN A 392 -3.01 3.50 25.15
CA ASN A 392 -4.00 3.31 24.10
C ASN A 392 -3.32 3.31 22.72
N PHE A 393 -3.28 2.14 22.07
CA PHE A 393 -2.58 1.95 20.79
C PHE A 393 -3.52 2.13 19.61
N VAL A 394 -3.27 3.18 18.81
CA VAL A 394 -4.08 3.52 17.64
C VAL A 394 -3.46 2.89 16.39
N LYS A 395 -4.09 1.86 15.84
CA LYS A 395 -3.64 1.18 14.61
C LYS A 395 -3.95 1.94 13.31
N ARG A 396 -5.01 2.77 13.29
CA ARG A 396 -5.44 3.55 12.12
C ARG A 396 -5.60 5.01 12.52
N LEU A 397 -4.86 5.91 11.88
CA LEU A 397 -4.91 7.35 12.14
C LEU A 397 -6.31 7.97 11.94
N ALA A 398 -7.13 7.36 11.07
CA ALA A 398 -8.53 7.76 10.84
C ALA A 398 -9.48 7.45 12.01
N ALA A 399 -9.06 6.62 12.97
CA ALA A 399 -9.86 6.22 14.12
C ALA A 399 -9.64 7.10 15.36
N CYS A 400 -8.64 8.00 15.31
CA CYS A 400 -8.47 9.12 16.22
C CYS A 400 -9.29 10.32 15.75
#